data_AF-A0A6L3JPE1-F1
#
_entry.id   AF-A0A6L3JPE1-F1
#
_cell.length_a   1.000
_cell.length_b   1.000
_cell.length_c   1.000
_cell.angle_alpha   90.00
_cell.angle_beta   90.00
_cell.angle_gamma   90.00
#
_symmetry.space_group_name_H-M   'P 1'
#
loop_
_entity.id
_entity.type
_entity.pdbx_description
1 polymer ?
#
loop_
_entity_poly.entity_id
_entity_poly.type
_entity_poly.pdbx_seq_one_letter_code
_entity_poly.pdbx_strand_id
1 'polypeptide(L)'
;GEVTNLGRGGSDYTASVIAAALNADSLEIWTDVDGFMTADPRVISTAYTINELSYVEAMELCNFGAKVVYPPTIYPVCHKNIPILIKNTFNPQGEGTIIKQEVNSGSKAIKGISSINDTSLITVTGLGMVGVIGVNFRIFKALAQNGISVFMVSQASSENSTSIGVRNQDAALACEVLNEEFSKEIEMGEISPVVAEMNLATIAIVGENMKHTPGIAGKLFGTLGRNGISVIACAQGASETNISFVVESKSLRKSLNVIHDSFFLSEYQVLNLFICGTGTVGGSLIEQIRCQQQKLMQERGLKLKVVGIADGHHALFTRAGVDLSQYKEELAEKGMPSSTQVLHDEIIGMNIFNSVFVDCTASAEVASLYKDFLMNN
;
A
#
# COMPACT_ATOMS: atom_id res chain seq x y z
N GLY A 1 -16.51 -15.14 -43.52
CA GLY A 1 -15.25 -14.70 -42.90
C GLY A 1 -14.47 -15.93 -42.46
N GLU A 2 -13.15 -15.83 -42.38
CA GLU A 2 -12.29 -16.89 -41.84
C GLU A 2 -12.28 -16.85 -40.30
N VAL A 3 -12.10 -18.02 -39.67
CA VAL A 3 -12.07 -18.16 -38.21
C VAL A 3 -10.74 -17.67 -37.67
N THR A 4 -10.76 -16.88 -36.59
CA THR A 4 -9.57 -16.38 -35.88
C THR A 4 -9.75 -16.48 -34.36
N ASN A 5 -8.68 -16.23 -33.60
CA ASN A 5 -8.69 -16.22 -32.13
C ASN A 5 -8.41 -14.80 -31.59
N LEU A 6 -8.81 -14.56 -30.34
CA LEU A 6 -8.60 -13.27 -29.63
C LEU A 6 -7.42 -13.33 -28.63
N GLY A 7 -6.54 -14.33 -28.76
CA GLY A 7 -5.44 -14.57 -27.83
C GLY A 7 -5.88 -15.09 -26.45
N ARG A 8 -4.93 -15.05 -25.48
CA ARG A 8 -5.14 -15.52 -24.11
C ARG A 8 -6.14 -14.60 -23.38
N GLY A 9 -7.12 -15.18 -22.70
CA GLY A 9 -8.24 -14.42 -22.08
C GLY A 9 -9.37 -14.09 -23.07
N GLY A 10 -9.28 -14.61 -24.30
CA GLY A 10 -10.28 -14.34 -25.35
C GLY A 10 -11.69 -14.82 -25.03
N SER A 11 -11.86 -15.86 -24.20
CA SER A 11 -13.19 -16.34 -23.79
C SER A 11 -13.94 -15.30 -22.95
N ASP A 12 -13.28 -14.75 -21.92
CA ASP A 12 -13.83 -13.68 -21.08
C ASP A 12 -14.16 -12.46 -21.93
N TYR A 13 -13.22 -12.06 -22.79
CA TYR A 13 -13.40 -10.92 -23.68
C TYR A 13 -14.57 -11.12 -24.66
N THR A 14 -14.74 -12.33 -25.20
CA THR A 14 -15.88 -12.66 -26.06
C THR A 14 -17.20 -12.52 -25.30
N ALA A 15 -17.29 -13.05 -24.08
CA ALA A 15 -18.49 -12.93 -23.25
C ALA A 15 -18.82 -11.47 -22.95
N SER A 16 -17.81 -10.65 -22.66
CA SER A 16 -17.96 -9.21 -22.44
C SER A 16 -18.48 -8.46 -23.68
N VAL A 17 -17.95 -8.76 -24.86
CA VAL A 17 -18.43 -8.18 -26.12
C VAL A 17 -19.89 -8.57 -26.37
N ILE A 18 -20.27 -9.82 -26.13
CA ILE A 18 -21.66 -10.29 -26.28
C ILE A 18 -22.58 -9.59 -25.28
N ALA A 19 -22.20 -9.52 -24.00
CA ALA A 19 -22.96 -8.83 -22.97
C ALA A 19 -23.19 -7.36 -23.32
N ALA A 20 -22.14 -6.67 -23.78
CA ALA A 20 -22.23 -5.27 -24.22
C ALA A 20 -23.11 -5.10 -25.47
N ALA A 21 -23.05 -6.03 -26.43
CA ALA A 21 -23.86 -5.98 -27.65
C ALA A 21 -25.35 -6.21 -27.37
N LEU A 22 -25.67 -7.09 -26.41
CA LEU A 22 -27.03 -7.39 -26.01
C LEU A 22 -27.61 -6.40 -24.98
N ASN A 23 -26.78 -5.50 -24.44
CA ASN A 23 -27.09 -4.69 -23.24
C ASN A 23 -27.61 -5.58 -22.10
N ALA A 24 -26.87 -6.66 -21.81
CA ALA A 24 -27.20 -7.57 -20.74
C ALA A 24 -27.24 -6.85 -19.38
N ASP A 25 -28.07 -7.36 -18.45
CA ASP A 25 -28.16 -6.81 -17.10
C ASP A 25 -26.85 -7.01 -16.30
N SER A 26 -26.11 -8.07 -16.61
CA SER A 26 -24.81 -8.37 -16.00
C SER A 26 -23.97 -9.32 -16.86
N LEU A 27 -22.67 -9.35 -16.61
CA LEU A 27 -21.72 -10.33 -17.13
C LEU A 27 -21.28 -11.26 -16.00
N GLU A 28 -21.62 -12.55 -16.04
CA GLU A 28 -21.08 -13.52 -15.08
C GLU A 28 -19.84 -14.22 -15.63
N ILE A 29 -18.75 -14.18 -14.87
CA ILE A 29 -17.53 -14.94 -15.14
C ILE A 29 -17.41 -16.02 -14.08
N TRP A 30 -17.57 -17.28 -14.52
CA TRP A 30 -17.49 -18.46 -13.68
C TRP A 30 -16.07 -19.06 -13.76
N THR A 31 -15.37 -19.07 -12.62
CA THR A 31 -13.97 -19.47 -12.49
C THR A 31 -13.78 -20.49 -11.35
N ASP A 32 -12.54 -20.78 -10.98
CA ASP A 32 -12.13 -21.72 -9.91
C ASP A 32 -11.82 -21.04 -8.56
N VAL A 33 -12.09 -19.74 -8.45
CA VAL A 33 -11.89 -18.93 -7.24
C VAL A 33 -13.16 -18.21 -6.81
N ASP A 34 -13.28 -17.90 -5.52
CA ASP A 34 -14.42 -17.21 -4.91
C ASP A 34 -14.55 -15.73 -5.28
N GLY A 35 -13.67 -15.21 -6.13
CA GLY A 35 -13.62 -13.80 -6.52
C GLY A 35 -12.23 -13.21 -6.40
N PHE A 36 -12.16 -11.89 -6.30
CA PHE A 36 -10.94 -11.19 -5.94
C PHE A 36 -10.70 -11.31 -4.45
N MET A 37 -9.46 -11.63 -4.09
CA MET A 37 -9.02 -11.70 -2.69
C MET A 37 -8.22 -10.44 -2.35
N THR A 38 -8.20 -10.05 -1.07
CA THR A 38 -7.38 -8.90 -0.61
C THR A 38 -5.88 -9.07 -0.85
N ALA A 39 -5.42 -10.32 -0.94
CA ALA A 39 -4.07 -10.72 -1.33
C ALA A 39 -4.12 -12.18 -1.82
N ASP A 40 -3.05 -12.71 -2.42
CA ASP A 40 -2.99 -14.13 -2.81
C ASP A 40 -3.12 -15.03 -1.56
N PRO A 41 -4.19 -15.84 -1.42
CA PRO A 41 -4.41 -16.67 -0.24
C PRO A 41 -3.35 -17.78 -0.06
N ARG A 42 -2.59 -18.11 -1.12
CA ARG A 42 -1.46 -19.06 -1.06
C ARG A 42 -0.27 -18.46 -0.33
N VAL A 43 -0.17 -17.13 -0.30
CA VAL A 43 0.90 -16.38 0.36
C VAL A 43 0.44 -15.83 1.70
N ILE A 44 -0.81 -15.35 1.77
CA ILE A 44 -1.43 -14.71 2.94
C ILE A 44 -2.67 -15.51 3.35
N SER A 45 -2.55 -16.34 4.38
CA SER A 45 -3.65 -17.20 4.83
C SER A 45 -4.85 -16.45 5.41
N THR A 46 -4.66 -15.20 5.82
CA THR A 46 -5.70 -14.31 6.35
C THR A 46 -6.40 -13.49 5.27
N ALA A 47 -6.08 -13.71 3.99
CA ALA A 47 -6.74 -13.03 2.88
C ALA A 47 -8.23 -13.42 2.81
N TYR A 48 -9.08 -12.46 2.50
CA TYR A 48 -10.53 -12.65 2.36
C TYR A 48 -11.04 -12.10 1.03
N THR A 49 -12.23 -12.54 0.63
CA THR A 49 -12.87 -12.10 -0.61
C THR A 49 -13.29 -10.64 -0.53
N ILE A 50 -13.06 -9.90 -1.61
CA ILE A 50 -13.52 -8.53 -1.79
C ILE A 50 -14.90 -8.59 -2.44
N ASN A 51 -15.93 -8.14 -1.73
CA ASN A 51 -17.31 -8.23 -2.23
C ASN A 51 -17.58 -7.27 -3.40
N GLU A 52 -17.00 -6.06 -3.34
CA GLU A 52 -17.21 -5.02 -4.35
C GLU A 52 -15.89 -4.32 -4.73
N LEU A 53 -15.66 -4.23 -6.04
CA LEU A 53 -14.56 -3.49 -6.66
C LEU A 53 -15.08 -2.54 -7.73
N SER A 54 -14.42 -1.40 -7.89
CA SER A 54 -14.64 -0.58 -9.08
C SER A 54 -14.00 -1.24 -10.32
N TYR A 55 -14.40 -0.82 -11.53
CA TYR A 55 -13.70 -1.24 -12.75
C TYR A 55 -12.22 -0.88 -12.73
N VAL A 56 -11.86 0.28 -12.17
CA VAL A 56 -10.47 0.75 -12.08
C VAL A 56 -9.69 -0.10 -11.08
N GLU A 57 -10.24 -0.37 -9.90
CA GLU A 57 -9.59 -1.21 -8.89
C GLU A 57 -9.36 -2.64 -9.41
N ALA A 58 -10.36 -3.22 -10.06
CA ALA A 58 -10.23 -4.55 -10.65
C ALA A 58 -9.16 -4.58 -11.76
N MET A 59 -9.10 -3.56 -12.61
CA MET A 59 -8.10 -3.44 -13.67
C MET A 59 -6.68 -3.33 -13.10
N GLU A 60 -6.47 -2.46 -12.10
CA GLU A 60 -5.16 -2.30 -11.44
C GLU A 60 -4.71 -3.60 -10.75
N LEU A 61 -5.59 -4.27 -10.00
CA LEU A 61 -5.26 -5.55 -9.37
C LEU A 61 -4.86 -6.61 -10.40
N CYS A 62 -5.57 -6.69 -11.53
CA CYS A 62 -5.26 -7.64 -12.60
C CYS A 62 -3.92 -7.34 -13.28
N ASN A 63 -3.63 -6.06 -13.54
CA ASN A 63 -2.38 -5.63 -14.16
C ASN A 63 -1.15 -6.00 -13.32
N PHE A 64 -1.28 -6.00 -12.00
CA PHE A 64 -0.20 -6.31 -11.06
C PHE A 64 -0.25 -7.73 -10.48
N GLY A 65 -0.95 -8.66 -11.16
CA GLY A 65 -0.78 -10.10 -10.95
C GLY A 65 -1.99 -10.84 -10.39
N ALA A 66 -3.10 -10.17 -10.07
CA ALA A 66 -4.34 -10.84 -9.69
C ALA A 66 -5.01 -11.49 -10.91
N LYS A 67 -4.72 -12.78 -11.15
CA LYS A 67 -5.21 -13.53 -12.32
C LYS A 67 -6.66 -14.01 -12.15
N VAL A 68 -7.60 -13.08 -12.02
CA VAL A 68 -9.03 -13.40 -11.89
C VAL A 68 -9.81 -13.08 -13.17
N VAL A 69 -9.53 -11.92 -13.78
CA VAL A 69 -10.15 -11.48 -15.03
C VAL A 69 -9.08 -10.95 -15.97
N TYR A 70 -9.21 -11.24 -17.25
CA TYR A 70 -8.33 -10.62 -18.26
C TYR A 70 -8.69 -9.13 -18.44
N PRO A 71 -7.80 -8.15 -18.20
CA PRO A 71 -8.17 -6.73 -18.14
C PRO A 71 -8.95 -6.18 -19.35
N PRO A 72 -8.64 -6.54 -20.61
CA PRO A 72 -9.42 -6.11 -21.77
C PRO A 72 -10.90 -6.54 -21.73
N THR A 73 -11.25 -7.59 -20.98
CA THR A 73 -12.63 -8.00 -20.71
C THR A 73 -13.46 -6.92 -20.03
N ILE A 74 -12.84 -6.07 -19.22
CA ILE A 74 -13.56 -5.05 -18.45
C ILE A 74 -14.05 -3.94 -19.38
N TYR A 75 -13.33 -3.65 -20.47
CA TYR A 75 -13.57 -2.47 -21.31
C TYR A 75 -14.97 -2.40 -21.96
N PRO A 76 -15.48 -3.43 -22.67
CA PRO A 76 -16.78 -3.36 -23.34
C PRO A 76 -17.95 -3.13 -22.38
N VAL A 77 -17.95 -3.85 -21.25
CA VAL A 77 -19.00 -3.76 -20.23
C VAL A 77 -18.92 -2.50 -19.40
N CYS A 78 -17.71 -1.99 -19.12
CA CYS A 78 -17.49 -0.70 -18.45
C CYS A 78 -18.17 0.46 -19.21
N HIS A 79 -18.04 0.53 -20.55
CA HIS A 79 -18.66 1.58 -21.37
C HIS A 79 -20.19 1.56 -21.33
N LYS A 80 -20.77 0.41 -21.04
CA LYS A 80 -22.22 0.19 -20.92
C LYS A 80 -22.70 0.20 -19.47
N ASN A 81 -21.80 0.39 -18.52
CA ASN A 81 -22.05 0.25 -17.09
C ASN A 81 -22.71 -1.09 -16.71
N ILE A 82 -22.31 -2.18 -17.40
CA ILE A 82 -22.80 -3.54 -17.13
C ILE A 82 -21.91 -4.17 -16.04
N PRO A 83 -22.45 -4.50 -14.86
CA PRO A 83 -21.67 -5.08 -13.78
C PRO A 83 -21.14 -6.47 -14.13
N ILE A 84 -19.94 -6.78 -13.65
CA ILE A 84 -19.31 -8.10 -13.78
C ILE A 84 -19.43 -8.84 -12.45
N LEU A 85 -19.94 -10.07 -12.47
CA LEU A 85 -19.99 -10.94 -11.30
C LEU A 85 -18.96 -12.06 -11.47
N ILE A 86 -18.00 -12.12 -10.56
CA ILE A 86 -17.03 -13.22 -10.50
C ILE A 86 -17.56 -14.27 -9.54
N LYS A 87 -17.73 -15.50 -10.04
CA LYS A 87 -18.33 -16.61 -9.30
C LYS A 87 -17.46 -17.85 -9.36
N ASN A 88 -17.55 -18.68 -8.33
CA ASN A 88 -16.81 -19.94 -8.24
C ASN A 88 -17.67 -21.12 -8.68
N THR A 89 -17.21 -21.87 -9.67
CA THR A 89 -17.85 -23.11 -10.13
C THR A 89 -17.86 -24.21 -9.07
N PHE A 90 -16.85 -24.26 -8.20
CA PHE A 90 -16.75 -25.22 -7.10
C PHE A 90 -17.51 -24.78 -5.85
N ASN A 91 -17.87 -23.49 -5.75
CA ASN A 91 -18.67 -22.93 -4.67
C ASN A 91 -19.77 -22.00 -5.21
N PRO A 92 -20.83 -22.54 -5.85
CA PRO A 92 -21.82 -21.73 -6.56
C PRO A 92 -22.68 -20.82 -5.67
N GLN A 93 -22.72 -21.11 -4.36
CA GLN A 93 -23.46 -20.33 -3.36
C GLN A 93 -22.62 -19.20 -2.74
N GLY A 94 -21.33 -19.11 -3.07
CA GLY A 94 -20.47 -18.01 -2.63
C GLY A 94 -20.93 -16.66 -3.19
N GLU A 95 -20.76 -15.60 -2.40
CA GLU A 95 -21.15 -14.23 -2.81
C GLU A 95 -20.37 -13.73 -4.03
N GLY A 96 -19.12 -14.17 -4.19
CA GLY A 96 -18.29 -13.75 -5.31
C GLY A 96 -17.69 -12.36 -5.12
N THR A 97 -17.30 -11.75 -6.24
CA THR A 97 -16.96 -10.32 -6.32
C THR A 97 -17.81 -9.66 -7.39
N ILE A 98 -18.38 -8.50 -7.08
CA ILE A 98 -19.09 -7.66 -8.04
C ILE A 98 -18.17 -6.49 -8.44
N ILE A 99 -17.95 -6.35 -9.75
CA ILE A 99 -17.22 -5.22 -10.34
C ILE A 99 -18.24 -4.28 -10.99
N LYS A 100 -18.25 -3.00 -10.59
CA LYS A 100 -19.20 -1.99 -11.08
C LYS A 100 -18.58 -0.59 -11.11
N GLN A 101 -19.26 0.41 -11.69
CA GLN A 101 -18.74 1.78 -11.78
C GLN A 101 -18.62 2.45 -10.41
N GLU A 102 -19.71 2.44 -9.66
CA GLU A 102 -19.78 3.05 -8.33
C GLU A 102 -19.87 1.95 -7.29
N VAL A 103 -18.86 1.89 -6.44
CA VAL A 103 -18.81 0.98 -5.30
C VAL A 103 -19.18 1.71 -4.03
N ASN A 104 -19.92 1.01 -3.15
CA ASN A 104 -20.05 1.45 -1.77
C ASN A 104 -18.72 1.14 -1.10
N SER A 105 -17.74 2.00 -1.34
CA SER A 105 -16.45 1.98 -0.69
C SER A 105 -16.72 2.28 0.78
N GLY A 106 -16.89 1.23 1.59
CA GLY A 106 -16.82 1.36 3.04
C GLY A 106 -15.54 2.11 3.46
N SER A 107 -15.33 2.31 4.76
CA SER A 107 -14.22 3.12 5.29
C SER A 107 -12.79 2.67 4.95
N LYS A 108 -12.59 1.58 4.21
CA LYS A 108 -11.26 1.04 3.88
C LYS A 108 -10.62 1.82 2.73
N ALA A 109 -9.43 2.37 3.00
CA ALA A 109 -8.65 3.10 2.01
C ALA A 109 -8.02 2.20 0.93
N ILE A 110 -7.68 0.94 1.28
CA ILE A 110 -7.09 -0.05 0.38
C ILE A 110 -8.03 -1.24 0.27
N LYS A 111 -8.23 -1.75 -0.95
CA LYS A 111 -9.07 -2.90 -1.25
C LYS A 111 -8.28 -4.19 -1.46
N GLY A 112 -7.11 -4.10 -2.08
CA GLY A 112 -6.31 -5.28 -2.35
C GLY A 112 -4.83 -5.00 -2.54
N ILE A 113 -4.05 -6.06 -2.45
CA ILE A 113 -2.61 -6.12 -2.66
C ILE A 113 -2.35 -7.20 -3.72
N SER A 114 -1.53 -6.87 -4.70
CA SER A 114 -1.10 -7.81 -5.74
C SER A 114 0.42 -7.74 -5.93
N SER A 115 1.00 -8.76 -6.56
CA SER A 115 2.45 -8.81 -6.79
C SER A 115 2.84 -9.60 -8.03
N ILE A 116 3.98 -9.20 -8.61
CA ILE A 116 4.67 -9.85 -9.72
C ILE A 116 6.05 -10.28 -9.20
N ASN A 117 6.36 -11.59 -9.30
CA ASN A 117 7.59 -12.17 -8.74
C ASN A 117 8.77 -12.16 -9.71
N ASP A 118 8.51 -11.96 -11.00
CA ASP A 118 9.45 -12.06 -12.10
C ASP A 118 9.79 -10.69 -12.69
N THR A 119 10.10 -9.73 -11.81
CA THR A 119 10.45 -8.36 -12.19
C THR A 119 11.97 -8.18 -12.32
N SER A 120 12.36 -7.51 -13.39
CA SER A 120 13.67 -6.89 -13.53
C SER A 120 13.54 -5.38 -13.68
N LEU A 121 14.49 -4.64 -13.09
CA LEU A 121 14.56 -3.19 -13.21
C LEU A 121 15.73 -2.82 -14.12
N ILE A 122 15.44 -2.12 -15.21
CA ILE A 122 16.45 -1.61 -16.13
C ILE A 122 16.55 -0.11 -15.93
N THR A 123 17.74 0.38 -15.63
CA THR A 123 17.95 1.80 -15.36
C THR A 123 18.87 2.40 -16.42
N VAL A 124 18.35 3.38 -17.16
CA VAL A 124 19.13 4.22 -18.05
C VAL A 124 19.52 5.48 -17.28
N THR A 125 20.82 5.70 -17.10
CA THR A 125 21.35 6.82 -16.30
C THR A 125 22.49 7.52 -17.02
N GLY A 126 22.50 8.84 -16.98
CA GLY A 126 23.53 9.65 -17.64
C GLY A 126 23.33 11.14 -17.38
N LEU A 127 24.42 11.85 -17.10
CA LEU A 127 24.38 13.31 -16.99
C LEU A 127 24.07 13.97 -18.35
N GLY A 128 24.44 13.31 -19.45
CA GLY A 128 24.10 13.77 -20.80
C GLY A 128 22.61 13.63 -21.15
N MET A 129 21.79 13.02 -20.29
CA MET A 129 20.33 12.96 -20.49
C MET A 129 19.63 14.27 -20.08
N VAL A 130 20.25 15.06 -19.20
CA VAL A 130 19.60 16.22 -18.56
C VAL A 130 19.31 17.31 -19.60
N GLY A 131 18.04 17.65 -19.77
CA GLY A 131 17.61 18.68 -20.73
C GLY A 131 17.64 18.24 -22.19
N VAL A 132 17.95 16.97 -22.47
CA VAL A 132 17.91 16.41 -23.84
C VAL A 132 16.52 15.91 -24.14
N ILE A 133 15.87 16.55 -25.11
CA ILE A 133 14.53 16.17 -25.56
C ILE A 133 14.60 14.83 -26.30
N GLY A 134 13.73 13.89 -25.93
CA GLY A 134 13.50 12.66 -26.69
C GLY A 134 14.23 11.41 -26.21
N VAL A 135 14.98 11.47 -25.10
CA VAL A 135 15.61 10.27 -24.50
C VAL A 135 14.57 9.21 -24.16
N ASN A 136 13.50 9.59 -23.43
CA ASN A 136 12.41 8.68 -23.11
C ASN A 136 11.70 8.14 -24.37
N PHE A 137 11.53 8.96 -25.41
CA PHE A 137 10.97 8.51 -26.67
C PHE A 137 11.82 7.40 -27.30
N ARG A 138 13.15 7.57 -27.33
CA ARG A 138 14.08 6.57 -27.86
C ARG A 138 14.04 5.27 -27.05
N ILE A 139 14.05 5.37 -25.71
CA ILE A 139 13.89 4.23 -24.80
C ILE A 139 12.63 3.43 -25.16
N PHE A 140 11.45 4.06 -25.13
CA PHE A 140 10.19 3.34 -25.34
C PHE A 140 10.02 2.87 -26.78
N LYS A 141 10.55 3.62 -27.76
CA LYS A 141 10.55 3.21 -29.17
C LYS A 141 11.37 1.93 -29.36
N ALA A 142 12.60 1.89 -28.84
CA ALA A 142 13.49 0.74 -29.00
C ALA A 142 12.89 -0.52 -28.34
N LEU A 143 12.33 -0.40 -27.13
CA LEU A 143 11.66 -1.49 -26.45
C LEU A 143 10.41 -1.98 -27.22
N ALA A 144 9.54 -1.05 -27.67
CA ALA A 144 8.32 -1.40 -28.37
C ALA A 144 8.57 -2.06 -29.74
N GLN A 145 9.58 -1.62 -30.49
CA GLN A 145 9.97 -2.23 -31.77
C GLN A 145 10.44 -3.69 -31.63
N ASN A 146 10.90 -4.06 -30.44
CA ASN A 146 11.34 -5.41 -30.11
C ASN A 146 10.29 -6.22 -29.31
N GLY A 147 9.06 -5.70 -29.19
CA GLY A 147 7.96 -6.40 -28.52
C GLY A 147 8.12 -6.52 -27.00
N ILE A 148 8.96 -5.69 -26.38
CA ILE A 148 9.20 -5.72 -24.94
C ILE A 148 8.12 -4.89 -24.23
N SER A 149 7.38 -5.53 -23.33
CA SER A 149 6.33 -4.87 -22.55
C SER A 149 6.91 -4.24 -21.29
N VAL A 150 6.67 -2.95 -21.13
CA VAL A 150 6.96 -2.21 -19.89
C VAL A 150 5.70 -2.11 -19.05
N PHE A 151 5.78 -2.45 -17.76
CA PHE A 151 4.63 -2.34 -16.85
C PHE A 151 4.81 -1.30 -15.74
N MET A 152 6.03 -0.80 -15.55
CA MET A 152 6.34 0.22 -14.54
C MET A 152 7.43 1.15 -15.06
N VAL A 153 7.28 2.45 -14.76
CA VAL A 153 8.29 3.47 -15.07
C VAL A 153 8.48 4.33 -13.83
N SER A 154 9.73 4.58 -13.46
CA SER A 154 10.13 5.47 -12.37
C SER A 154 11.25 6.38 -12.87
N GLN A 155 10.95 7.67 -13.03
CA GLN A 155 11.91 8.66 -13.49
C GLN A 155 12.26 9.62 -12.37
N ALA A 156 13.56 9.90 -12.19
CA ALA A 156 14.00 10.96 -11.30
C ALA A 156 13.64 12.34 -11.87
N SER A 157 13.20 13.28 -11.03
CA SER A 157 12.83 14.64 -11.46
C SER A 157 14.00 15.42 -12.07
N SER A 158 15.24 15.02 -11.79
CA SER A 158 16.46 15.53 -12.42
C SER A 158 16.65 15.09 -13.88
N GLU A 159 15.80 14.18 -14.39
CA GLU A 159 15.85 13.61 -15.75
C GLU A 159 17.15 12.88 -16.11
N ASN A 160 18.06 12.72 -15.16
CA ASN A 160 19.33 12.02 -15.33
C ASN A 160 19.19 10.49 -15.20
N SER A 161 18.02 9.98 -14.82
CA SER A 161 17.77 8.56 -14.65
C SER A 161 16.32 8.19 -14.90
N THR A 162 16.12 7.12 -15.68
CA THR A 162 14.83 6.49 -15.94
C THR A 162 14.95 4.99 -15.69
N SER A 163 14.19 4.50 -14.72
CA SER A 163 14.09 3.07 -14.39
C SER A 163 12.80 2.47 -14.93
N ILE A 164 12.90 1.27 -15.48
CA ILE A 164 11.85 0.60 -16.25
C ILE A 164 11.69 -0.82 -15.72
N GLY A 165 10.46 -1.17 -15.32
CA GLY A 165 10.09 -2.52 -14.93
C GLY A 165 9.70 -3.36 -16.14
N VAL A 166 10.42 -4.46 -16.35
CA VAL A 166 10.15 -5.48 -17.38
C VAL A 166 10.12 -6.87 -16.76
N ARG A 167 9.57 -7.85 -17.46
CA ARG A 167 9.63 -9.25 -17.02
C ARG A 167 11.04 -9.80 -17.16
N ASN A 168 11.44 -10.72 -16.28
CA ASN A 168 12.77 -11.33 -16.30
C ASN A 168 13.15 -11.96 -17.65
N GLN A 169 12.18 -12.53 -18.36
CA GLN A 169 12.39 -13.12 -19.69
C GLN A 169 12.81 -12.10 -20.75
N ASP A 170 12.39 -10.83 -20.62
CA ASP A 170 12.64 -9.78 -21.61
C ASP A 170 13.85 -8.92 -21.24
N ALA A 171 14.38 -9.08 -20.03
CA ALA A 171 15.40 -8.20 -19.45
C ALA A 171 16.73 -8.22 -20.22
N ALA A 172 17.19 -9.40 -20.66
CA ALA A 172 18.43 -9.53 -21.43
C ALA A 172 18.33 -8.80 -22.78
N LEU A 173 17.25 -9.05 -23.52
CA LEU A 173 16.98 -8.41 -24.81
C LEU A 173 16.80 -6.90 -24.66
N ALA A 174 16.12 -6.46 -23.61
CA ALA A 174 15.93 -5.05 -23.32
C ALA A 174 17.26 -4.32 -23.08
N CYS A 175 18.19 -4.92 -22.34
CA CYS A 175 19.53 -4.36 -22.16
C CYS A 175 20.30 -4.30 -23.48
N GLU A 176 20.27 -5.36 -24.28
CA GLU A 176 20.95 -5.40 -25.58
C GLU A 176 20.48 -4.26 -26.49
N VAL A 177 19.16 -4.16 -26.69
CA VAL A 177 18.52 -3.16 -27.54
C VAL A 177 18.79 -1.73 -27.06
N LEU A 178 18.75 -1.49 -25.75
CA LEU A 178 19.01 -0.15 -25.20
C LEU A 178 20.48 0.24 -25.29
N ASN A 179 21.42 -0.71 -25.08
CA ASN A 179 22.84 -0.43 -25.29
C ASN A 179 23.17 -0.16 -26.76
N GLU A 180 22.48 -0.82 -27.70
CA GLU A 180 22.62 -0.53 -29.13
C GLU A 180 22.08 0.88 -29.47
N GLU A 181 20.87 1.19 -29.02
CA GLU A 181 20.21 2.49 -29.27
C GLU A 181 21.01 3.69 -28.73
N PHE A 182 21.69 3.53 -27.59
CA PHE A 182 22.49 4.57 -26.94
C PHE A 182 24.01 4.37 -27.04
N SER A 183 24.46 3.54 -27.99
CA SER A 183 25.88 3.17 -28.13
C SER A 183 26.82 4.36 -28.25
N LYS A 184 26.45 5.40 -29.00
CA LYS A 184 27.25 6.62 -29.18
C LYS A 184 27.37 7.43 -27.89
N GLU A 185 26.25 7.63 -27.19
CA GLU A 185 26.21 8.35 -25.93
C GLU A 185 26.99 7.60 -24.83
N ILE A 186 26.99 6.27 -24.89
CA ILE A 186 27.79 5.42 -23.99
C ILE A 186 29.29 5.57 -24.30
N GLU A 187 29.68 5.54 -25.58
CA GLU A 187 31.08 5.76 -26.00
C GLU A 187 31.60 7.14 -25.62
N MET A 188 30.73 8.17 -25.66
CA MET A 188 31.05 9.53 -25.25
C MET A 188 31.04 9.72 -23.73
N GLY A 189 30.62 8.72 -22.95
CA GLY A 189 30.50 8.80 -21.49
C GLY A 189 29.33 9.68 -21.01
N GLU A 190 28.39 10.00 -21.89
CA GLU A 190 27.21 10.81 -21.58
C GLU A 190 26.12 9.97 -20.88
N ILE A 191 26.02 8.69 -21.25
CA ILE A 191 25.12 7.69 -20.68
C ILE A 191 25.94 6.49 -20.19
N SER A 192 25.54 5.91 -19.06
CA SER A 192 26.16 4.69 -18.53
C SER A 192 25.64 3.45 -19.27
N PRO A 193 26.45 2.39 -19.42
CA PRO A 193 25.98 1.11 -19.95
C PRO A 193 24.72 0.62 -19.21
N VAL A 194 23.72 0.21 -19.98
CA VAL A 194 22.42 -0.18 -19.45
C VAL A 194 22.49 -1.62 -18.93
N VAL A 195 22.18 -1.80 -17.65
CA VAL A 195 22.19 -3.11 -16.98
C VAL A 195 20.83 -3.39 -16.33
N ALA A 196 20.45 -4.67 -16.29
CA ALA A 196 19.24 -5.13 -15.62
C ALA A 196 19.58 -5.58 -14.20
N GLU A 197 18.85 -5.05 -13.22
CA GLU A 197 18.82 -5.59 -11.88
C GLU A 197 17.75 -6.68 -11.80
N MET A 198 18.20 -7.90 -11.55
CA MET A 198 17.39 -9.13 -11.54
C MET A 198 17.02 -9.52 -10.12
N ASN A 199 16.18 -10.56 -9.97
CA ASN A 199 15.72 -11.09 -8.68
C ASN A 199 14.90 -10.09 -7.86
N LEU A 200 14.10 -9.26 -8.54
CA LEU A 200 13.22 -8.29 -7.92
C LEU A 200 11.76 -8.73 -8.03
N ALA A 201 10.93 -8.16 -7.18
CA ALA A 201 9.49 -8.35 -7.21
C ALA A 201 8.79 -7.01 -7.13
N THR A 202 7.72 -6.85 -7.90
CA THR A 202 6.85 -5.66 -7.83
C THR A 202 5.64 -5.98 -6.97
N ILE A 203 5.30 -5.08 -6.05
CA ILE A 203 4.09 -5.14 -5.23
C ILE A 203 3.26 -3.90 -5.55
N ALA A 204 1.96 -4.08 -5.69
CA ALA A 204 1.00 -3.00 -5.89
C ALA A 204 -0.08 -3.06 -4.81
N ILE A 205 -0.36 -1.92 -4.19
CA ILE A 205 -1.55 -1.72 -3.36
C ILE A 205 -2.59 -0.92 -4.14
N VAL A 206 -3.84 -1.35 -4.08
CA VAL A 206 -4.92 -0.79 -4.89
C VAL A 206 -6.10 -0.39 -4.01
N GLY A 207 -6.65 0.79 -4.27
CA GLY A 207 -7.87 1.29 -3.64
C GLY A 207 -8.21 2.71 -4.09
N GLU A 208 -9.45 2.97 -4.49
CA GLU A 208 -9.88 4.30 -4.95
C GLU A 208 -9.87 5.37 -3.85
N ASN A 209 -10.08 4.96 -2.61
CA ASN A 209 -10.12 5.87 -1.46
C ASN A 209 -8.73 6.30 -0.98
N MET A 210 -7.64 5.80 -1.56
CA MET A 210 -6.28 6.22 -1.22
C MET A 210 -6.07 7.71 -1.47
N LYS A 211 -6.58 8.24 -2.60
CA LYS A 211 -6.51 9.67 -2.94
C LYS A 211 -7.13 10.60 -1.89
N HIS A 212 -8.18 10.14 -1.23
CA HIS A 212 -8.93 10.90 -0.24
C HIS A 212 -8.43 10.68 1.19
N THR A 213 -7.41 9.84 1.37
CA THR A 213 -6.88 9.47 2.68
C THR A 213 -5.40 9.85 2.78
N PRO A 214 -5.08 11.09 3.19
CA PRO A 214 -3.70 11.49 3.43
C PRO A 214 -2.99 10.55 4.40
N GLY A 215 -1.69 10.30 4.13
CA GLY A 215 -0.85 9.48 5.00
C GLY A 215 -0.80 7.98 4.65
N ILE A 216 -1.57 7.49 3.66
CA ILE A 216 -1.50 6.09 3.22
C ILE A 216 -0.10 5.73 2.72
N ALA A 217 0.49 6.55 1.85
CA ALA A 217 1.85 6.33 1.35
C ALA A 217 2.89 6.36 2.49
N GLY A 218 2.77 7.33 3.42
CA GLY A 218 3.64 7.42 4.60
C GLY A 218 3.51 6.20 5.51
N LYS A 219 2.29 5.72 5.75
CA LYS A 219 2.03 4.48 6.50
C LYS A 219 2.63 3.27 5.79
N LEU A 220 2.50 3.17 4.46
CA LEU A 220 3.05 2.07 3.67
C LEU A 220 4.57 2.01 3.81
N PHE A 221 5.26 3.08 3.41
CA PHE A 221 6.72 3.10 3.41
C PHE A 221 7.31 3.07 4.82
N GLY A 222 6.65 3.71 5.80
CA GLY A 222 7.03 3.60 7.20
C GLY A 222 6.86 2.17 7.76
N THR A 223 5.81 1.47 7.35
CA THR A 223 5.59 0.06 7.71
C THR A 223 6.69 -0.84 7.13
N LEU A 224 7.08 -0.63 5.87
CA LEU A 224 8.18 -1.37 5.23
C LEU A 224 9.52 -1.08 5.90
N GLY A 225 9.85 0.20 6.12
CA GLY A 225 11.10 0.63 6.75
C GLY A 225 11.28 0.07 8.16
N ARG A 226 10.24 0.10 9.01
CA ARG A 226 10.27 -0.51 10.35
C ARG A 226 10.53 -2.01 10.34
N ASN A 227 10.19 -2.68 9.24
CA ASN A 227 10.43 -4.11 9.06
C ASN A 227 11.74 -4.42 8.33
N GLY A 228 12.59 -3.41 8.09
CA GLY A 228 13.87 -3.58 7.40
C GLY A 228 13.72 -3.98 5.93
N ILE A 229 12.63 -3.57 5.28
CA ILE A 229 12.39 -3.83 3.86
C ILE A 229 12.77 -2.58 3.09
N SER A 230 13.77 -2.70 2.21
CA SER A 230 14.18 -1.63 1.31
C SER A 230 13.29 -1.56 0.09
N VAL A 231 12.94 -0.35 -0.33
CA VAL A 231 12.22 -0.07 -1.58
C VAL A 231 13.24 0.43 -2.61
N ILE A 232 13.32 -0.27 -3.74
CA ILE A 232 14.31 -0.02 -4.80
C ILE A 232 13.78 1.05 -5.77
N ALA A 233 12.52 0.91 -6.17
CA ALA A 233 11.83 1.85 -7.04
C ALA A 233 10.36 1.95 -6.63
N CYS A 234 9.71 3.06 -6.91
CA CYS A 234 8.28 3.23 -6.70
C CYS A 234 7.65 4.00 -7.86
N ALA A 235 6.36 3.73 -8.11
CA ALA A 235 5.56 4.44 -9.07
C ALA A 235 4.17 4.69 -8.47
N GLN A 236 3.77 5.95 -8.46
CA GLN A 236 2.47 6.42 -8.03
C GLN A 236 1.98 7.45 -9.04
N GLY A 237 0.81 7.20 -9.63
CA GLY A 237 0.15 8.10 -10.56
C GLY A 237 -0.72 9.15 -9.86
N ALA A 238 -1.11 10.19 -10.61
CA ALA A 238 -1.98 11.27 -10.11
C ALA A 238 -3.42 10.82 -9.78
N SER A 239 -3.84 9.64 -10.23
CA SER A 239 -5.10 9.02 -9.82
C SER A 239 -5.04 8.53 -8.37
N GLU A 240 -3.84 8.27 -7.83
CA GLU A 240 -3.59 7.69 -6.50
C GLU A 240 -4.43 6.45 -6.20
N THR A 241 -4.91 5.73 -7.23
CA THR A 241 -5.67 4.49 -7.11
C THR A 241 -4.76 3.27 -6.92
N ASN A 242 -3.47 3.45 -7.18
CA ASN A 242 -2.44 2.43 -7.10
C ASN A 242 -1.11 3.04 -6.63
N ILE A 243 -0.46 2.38 -5.68
CA ILE A 243 0.95 2.60 -5.34
C ILE A 243 1.68 1.30 -5.61
N SER A 244 2.60 1.32 -6.57
CA SER A 244 3.43 0.18 -6.93
C SER A 244 4.89 0.45 -6.56
N PHE A 245 5.58 -0.59 -6.10
CA PHE A 245 6.98 -0.47 -5.71
C PHE A 245 7.72 -1.80 -5.87
N VAL A 246 9.03 -1.70 -6.00
CA VAL A 246 9.93 -2.83 -6.25
C VAL A 246 10.74 -3.12 -5.00
N VAL A 247 10.81 -4.40 -4.65
CA VAL A 247 11.62 -4.94 -3.55
C VAL A 247 12.45 -6.11 -4.07
N GLU A 248 13.45 -6.53 -3.31
CA GLU A 248 14.12 -7.81 -3.59
C GLU A 248 13.12 -8.98 -3.49
N SER A 249 13.22 -9.96 -4.39
CA SER A 249 12.33 -11.14 -4.41
C SER A 249 12.31 -11.88 -3.08
N LYS A 250 13.44 -11.94 -2.37
CA LYS A 250 13.54 -12.58 -1.04
C LYS A 250 12.67 -11.91 0.03
N SER A 251 12.39 -10.62 -0.14
CA SER A 251 11.59 -9.81 0.80
C SER A 251 10.10 -9.83 0.46
N LEU A 252 9.71 -10.27 -0.74
CA LEU A 252 8.31 -10.25 -1.22
C LEU A 252 7.31 -10.78 -0.20
N ARG A 253 7.52 -12.02 0.28
CA ARG A 253 6.57 -12.67 1.21
C ARG A 253 6.45 -11.87 2.51
N LYS A 254 7.57 -11.38 3.04
CA LYS A 254 7.59 -10.55 4.25
C LYS A 254 6.85 -9.24 4.01
N SER A 255 7.08 -8.58 2.88
CA SER A 255 6.38 -7.35 2.48
C SER A 255 4.87 -7.54 2.40
N LEU A 256 4.41 -8.59 1.71
CA LEU A 256 2.96 -8.87 1.58
C LEU A 256 2.31 -9.10 2.95
N ASN A 257 2.93 -9.87 3.84
CA ASN A 257 2.39 -10.12 5.19
C ASN A 257 2.31 -8.83 6.01
N VAL A 258 3.42 -8.10 6.07
CA VAL A 258 3.51 -6.85 6.85
C VAL A 258 2.51 -5.78 6.35
N ILE A 259 2.30 -5.67 5.04
CA ILE A 259 1.31 -4.75 4.47
C ILE A 259 -0.10 -5.25 4.77
N HIS A 260 -0.38 -6.54 4.57
CA HIS A 260 -1.70 -7.11 4.84
C HIS A 260 -2.10 -6.93 6.31
N ASP A 261 -1.20 -7.24 7.23
CA ASP A 261 -1.43 -7.08 8.67
C ASP A 261 -1.71 -5.60 9.05
N SER A 262 -0.91 -4.68 8.48
CA SER A 262 -1.00 -3.25 8.78
C SER A 262 -2.27 -2.58 8.21
N PHE A 263 -2.74 -3.02 7.04
CA PHE A 263 -3.85 -2.36 6.33
C PHE A 263 -5.18 -3.12 6.37
N PHE A 264 -5.17 -4.44 6.58
CA PHE A 264 -6.36 -5.29 6.48
C PHE A 264 -6.76 -5.94 7.80
N LEU A 265 -5.81 -6.24 8.70
CA LEU A 265 -6.08 -6.84 10.01
C LEU A 265 -6.15 -5.83 11.15
N SER A 266 -5.55 -4.66 10.97
CA SER A 266 -5.70 -3.55 11.90
C SER A 266 -7.00 -2.80 11.57
N GLU A 267 -8.13 -3.28 12.10
CA GLU A 267 -9.47 -2.67 11.92
C GLU A 267 -9.52 -1.20 12.36
N TYR A 268 -8.55 -0.79 13.20
CA TYR A 268 -8.48 0.55 13.74
C TYR A 268 -7.08 1.14 13.55
N GLN A 269 -7.01 2.43 13.22
CA GLN A 269 -5.81 3.21 13.45
C GLN A 269 -5.60 3.30 14.97
N VAL A 270 -4.46 2.84 15.45
CA VAL A 270 -4.11 2.94 16.88
C VAL A 270 -3.31 4.22 17.08
N LEU A 271 -3.82 5.14 17.90
CA LEU A 271 -3.10 6.33 18.35
C LEU A 271 -2.63 6.08 19.78
N ASN A 272 -1.32 6.07 20.00
CA ASN A 272 -0.72 5.81 21.29
C ASN A 272 -0.62 7.12 22.09
N LEU A 273 -1.14 7.14 23.31
CA LEU A 273 -1.21 8.35 24.13
C LEU A 273 -0.30 8.21 25.36
N PHE A 274 0.51 9.23 25.58
CA PHE A 274 1.21 9.46 26.84
C PHE A 274 0.54 10.63 27.54
N ILE A 275 -0.04 10.41 28.72
CA ILE A 275 -0.79 11.44 29.46
C ILE A 275 -0.01 11.81 30.71
N CYS A 276 0.48 13.05 30.77
CA CYS A 276 1.09 13.62 31.96
C CYS A 276 0.07 14.47 32.71
N GLY A 277 -0.12 14.24 34.00
CA GLY A 277 -1.09 14.92 34.85
C GLY A 277 -2.44 14.21 34.90
N THR A 278 -2.54 13.15 35.70
CA THR A 278 -3.79 12.38 35.91
C THR A 278 -4.78 13.02 36.92
N GLY A 279 -4.61 14.31 37.23
CA GLY A 279 -5.49 15.10 38.10
C GLY A 279 -6.88 15.34 37.48
N THR A 280 -7.57 16.42 37.87
CA THR A 280 -8.95 16.67 37.45
C THR A 280 -9.15 16.69 35.93
N VAL A 281 -8.23 17.35 35.19
CA VAL A 281 -8.32 17.47 33.73
C VAL A 281 -7.93 16.15 33.05
N GLY A 282 -6.75 15.60 33.34
CA GLY A 282 -6.29 14.35 32.72
C GLY A 282 -7.16 13.14 33.08
N GLY A 283 -7.68 13.08 34.30
CA GLY A 283 -8.65 12.06 34.71
C GLY A 283 -9.96 12.17 33.94
N SER A 284 -10.46 13.38 33.70
CA SER A 284 -11.65 13.58 32.85
C SER A 284 -11.41 13.17 31.40
N LEU A 285 -10.21 13.45 30.86
CA LEU A 285 -9.83 13.01 29.51
C LEU A 285 -9.75 11.49 29.42
N ILE A 286 -9.11 10.82 30.39
CA ILE A 286 -9.03 9.35 30.44
C ILE A 286 -10.42 8.72 30.47
N GLU A 287 -11.34 9.27 31.27
CA GLU A 287 -12.72 8.79 31.31
C GLU A 287 -13.48 9.04 30.01
N GLN A 288 -13.27 10.19 29.36
CA GLN A 288 -13.83 10.45 28.03
C GLN A 288 -13.31 9.45 27.00
N ILE A 289 -12.01 9.16 27.00
CA ILE A 289 -11.41 8.15 26.13
C ILE A 289 -12.05 6.79 26.40
N ARG A 290 -12.16 6.37 27.66
CA ARG A 290 -12.77 5.10 28.06
C ARG A 290 -14.22 4.98 27.56
N CYS A 291 -15.03 6.02 27.79
CA CYS A 291 -16.45 6.00 27.43
C CYS A 291 -16.70 6.11 25.92
N GLN A 292 -15.86 6.88 25.20
CA GLN A 292 -16.05 7.12 23.77
C GLN A 292 -15.27 6.14 22.89
N GLN A 293 -14.42 5.27 23.45
CA GLN A 293 -13.58 4.35 22.70
C GLN A 293 -14.37 3.54 21.67
N GLN A 294 -15.49 2.92 22.09
CA GLN A 294 -16.31 2.11 21.20
C GLN A 294 -16.91 2.94 20.05
N LYS A 295 -17.35 4.17 20.36
CA LYS A 295 -17.89 5.10 19.37
C LYS A 295 -16.80 5.57 18.39
N LEU A 296 -15.61 5.89 18.87
CA LEU A 296 -14.45 6.26 18.05
C LEU A 296 -14.01 5.11 17.13
N MET A 297 -14.03 3.89 17.64
CA MET A 297 -13.76 2.69 16.85
C MET A 297 -14.81 2.50 15.76
N GLN A 298 -16.10 2.65 16.07
CA GLN A 298 -17.20 2.44 15.11
C GLN A 298 -17.35 3.56 14.09
N GLU A 299 -17.32 4.82 14.51
CA GLU A 299 -17.62 5.98 13.64
C GLU A 299 -16.36 6.53 12.95
N ARG A 300 -15.18 6.32 13.52
CA ARG A 300 -13.92 6.93 13.05
C ARG A 300 -12.80 5.94 12.80
N GLY A 301 -12.98 4.65 13.07
CA GLY A 301 -11.93 3.65 12.90
C GLY A 301 -10.69 3.92 13.77
N LEU A 302 -10.84 4.64 14.89
CA LEU A 302 -9.72 5.10 15.72
C LEU A 302 -9.77 4.41 17.09
N LYS A 303 -8.65 3.79 17.47
CA LYS A 303 -8.44 3.19 18.79
C LYS A 303 -7.40 4.01 19.53
N LEU A 304 -7.83 4.79 20.52
CA LEU A 304 -6.93 5.49 21.43
C LEU A 304 -6.35 4.49 22.42
N LYS A 305 -5.03 4.37 22.47
CA LYS A 305 -4.33 3.44 23.36
C LYS A 305 -3.44 4.22 24.30
N VAL A 306 -3.84 4.35 25.56
CA VAL A 306 -3.00 4.99 26.56
C VAL A 306 -1.86 4.03 26.92
N VAL A 307 -0.64 4.40 26.58
CA VAL A 307 0.58 3.59 26.77
C VAL A 307 1.47 4.14 27.88
N GLY A 308 1.21 5.36 28.33
CA GLY A 308 1.83 5.89 29.54
C GLY A 308 0.95 6.91 30.25
N ILE A 309 0.99 6.86 31.59
CA ILE A 309 0.35 7.83 32.48
C ILE A 309 1.33 8.28 33.54
N ALA A 310 1.32 9.56 33.90
CA ALA A 310 2.15 10.09 34.97
C ALA A 310 1.40 11.10 35.83
N ASP A 311 1.64 11.05 37.14
CA ASP A 311 1.27 12.10 38.08
C ASP A 311 2.54 12.74 38.69
N GLY A 312 2.36 13.60 39.71
CA GLY A 312 3.47 14.31 40.36
C GLY A 312 4.41 13.41 41.17
N HIS A 313 4.08 12.14 41.37
CA HIS A 313 4.82 11.20 42.21
C HIS A 313 5.16 9.88 41.50
N HIS A 314 4.26 9.35 40.66
CA HIS A 314 4.38 8.07 39.98
C HIS A 314 4.13 8.18 38.48
N ALA A 315 4.83 7.35 37.71
CA ALA A 315 4.66 7.19 36.28
C ALA A 315 4.55 5.70 35.94
N LEU A 316 3.71 5.35 34.97
CA LEU A 316 3.51 3.99 34.50
C LEU A 316 3.56 3.98 32.97
N PHE A 317 4.40 3.11 32.41
CA PHE A 317 4.58 2.95 30.97
C PHE A 317 4.43 1.49 30.57
N THR A 318 3.61 1.22 29.56
CA THR A 318 3.36 -0.14 29.07
C THR A 318 3.03 -0.15 27.58
N ARG A 319 3.80 -0.93 26.80
CA ARG A 319 3.53 -1.13 25.37
C ARG A 319 2.21 -1.85 25.12
N ALA A 320 1.75 -2.65 26.09
CA ALA A 320 0.48 -3.38 26.00
C ALA A 320 -0.74 -2.45 26.16
N GLY A 321 -0.55 -1.25 26.73
CA GLY A 321 -1.60 -0.31 27.08
C GLY A 321 -2.00 -0.42 28.55
N VAL A 322 -2.41 0.69 29.14
CA VAL A 322 -2.89 0.79 30.53
C VAL A 322 -4.39 0.46 30.57
N ASP A 323 -4.82 -0.28 31.59
CA ASP A 323 -6.25 -0.49 31.81
C ASP A 323 -6.90 0.78 32.35
N LEU A 324 -7.71 1.43 31.51
CA LEU A 324 -8.37 2.70 31.85
C LEU A 324 -9.43 2.57 32.95
N SER A 325 -9.88 1.36 33.28
CA SER A 325 -10.87 1.16 34.36
C SER A 325 -10.23 1.18 35.75
N GLN A 326 -8.98 0.74 35.87
CA GLN A 326 -8.24 0.62 37.14
C GLN A 326 -6.92 1.40 37.13
N TYR A 327 -6.76 2.36 36.22
CA TYR A 327 -5.49 3.06 35.99
C TYR A 327 -4.90 3.73 37.24
N LYS A 328 -5.73 4.18 38.19
CA LYS A 328 -5.27 4.80 39.45
C LYS A 328 -4.64 3.77 40.40
N GLU A 329 -5.23 2.58 40.48
CA GLU A 329 -4.73 1.47 41.30
C GLU A 329 -3.43 0.94 40.69
N GLU A 330 -3.41 0.75 39.36
CA GLU A 330 -2.19 0.32 38.65
C GLU A 330 -1.04 1.33 38.79
N LEU A 331 -1.33 2.63 38.75
CA LEU A 331 -0.33 3.68 38.93
C LEU A 331 0.24 3.69 40.35
N ALA A 332 -0.59 3.43 41.37
CA ALA A 332 -0.15 3.40 42.76
C ALA A 332 0.66 2.12 43.11
N GLU A 333 0.30 0.98 42.53
CA GLU A 333 0.95 -0.31 42.84
C GLU A 333 2.17 -0.60 41.96
N LYS A 334 2.10 -0.26 40.66
CA LYS A 334 3.11 -0.61 39.65
C LYS A 334 3.87 0.60 39.10
N GLY A 335 3.51 1.81 39.53
CA GLY A 335 4.15 3.04 39.07
C GLY A 335 5.56 3.18 39.60
N MET A 336 6.48 3.58 38.72
CA MET A 336 7.83 4.00 39.11
C MET A 336 7.83 5.47 39.53
N PRO A 337 8.84 5.95 40.27
CA PRO A 337 8.95 7.37 40.63
C PRO A 337 8.92 8.28 39.39
N SER A 338 8.01 9.26 39.39
CA SER A 338 7.85 10.22 38.30
C SER A 338 8.92 11.31 38.38
N SER A 339 9.58 11.59 37.27
CA SER A 339 10.42 12.78 37.09
C SER A 339 10.43 13.19 35.62
N THR A 340 10.78 14.45 35.35
CA THR A 340 10.90 14.97 33.97
C THR A 340 11.92 14.18 33.14
N GLN A 341 13.02 13.77 33.77
CA GLN A 341 14.04 12.93 33.12
C GLN A 341 13.50 11.53 32.81
N VAL A 342 12.78 10.90 33.74
CA VAL A 342 12.15 9.58 33.52
C VAL A 342 11.10 9.64 32.42
N LEU A 343 10.26 10.68 32.40
CA LEU A 343 9.30 10.91 31.33
C LEU A 343 10.01 11.04 29.97
N HIS A 344 11.07 11.84 29.90
CA HIS A 344 11.86 12.02 28.69
C HIS A 344 12.46 10.72 28.18
N ASP A 345 13.20 10.01 29.04
CA ASP A 345 13.98 8.84 28.66
C ASP A 345 13.09 7.64 28.33
N GLU A 346 11.99 7.42 29.06
CA GLU A 346 11.05 6.33 28.78
C GLU A 346 10.22 6.60 27.52
N ILE A 347 9.73 7.82 27.30
CA ILE A 347 8.92 8.13 26.11
C ILE A 347 9.77 8.00 24.83
N ILE A 348 10.97 8.57 24.82
CA ILE A 348 11.89 8.45 23.67
C ILE A 348 12.38 7.01 23.53
N GLY A 349 12.72 6.33 24.64
CA GLY A 349 13.19 4.95 24.64
C GLY A 349 12.13 3.94 24.18
N MET A 350 10.85 4.20 24.45
CA MET A 350 9.76 3.37 23.96
C MET A 350 9.62 3.41 22.43
N ASN A 351 9.93 4.56 21.80
CA ASN A 351 9.89 4.77 20.34
C ASN A 351 8.65 4.15 19.68
N ILE A 352 7.48 4.46 20.24
CA ILE A 352 6.20 3.91 19.79
C ILE A 352 5.69 4.75 18.62
N PHE A 353 5.34 4.07 17.51
CA PHE A 353 4.79 4.74 16.33
C PHE A 353 3.39 5.34 16.59
N ASN A 354 3.09 6.46 15.92
CA ASN A 354 1.81 7.17 16.02
C ASN A 354 1.47 7.53 17.48
N SER A 355 2.40 8.21 18.15
CA SER A 355 2.27 8.65 19.54
C SER A 355 1.93 10.13 19.66
N VAL A 356 1.15 10.48 20.68
CA VAL A 356 0.89 11.87 21.09
C VAL A 356 1.16 12.00 22.58
N PHE A 357 1.94 13.01 22.94
CA PHE A 357 2.12 13.43 24.31
C PHE A 357 1.05 14.46 24.67
N VAL A 358 0.30 14.18 25.73
CA VAL A 358 -0.78 15.03 26.25
C VAL A 358 -0.38 15.53 27.62
N ASP A 359 -0.09 16.83 27.69
CA ASP A 359 0.21 17.50 28.95
C ASP A 359 -1.07 18.11 29.54
N CYS A 360 -1.46 17.59 30.70
CA CYS A 360 -2.56 18.09 31.52
C CYS A 360 -2.05 18.76 32.82
N THR A 361 -0.78 19.12 32.87
CA THR A 361 -0.14 19.79 34.00
C THR A 361 0.01 21.29 33.76
N ALA A 362 0.28 22.03 34.84
CA ALA A 362 0.70 23.43 34.77
C ALA A 362 2.23 23.58 34.91
N SER A 363 3.00 22.52 34.69
CA SER A 363 4.44 22.49 34.96
C SER A 363 5.24 23.03 33.77
N ALA A 364 6.00 24.10 34.00
CA ALA A 364 6.94 24.63 33.01
C ALA A 364 8.07 23.63 32.67
N GLU A 365 8.40 22.73 33.59
CA GLU A 365 9.45 21.73 33.38
C GLU A 365 8.99 20.63 32.42
N VAL A 366 7.72 20.19 32.51
CA VAL A 366 7.13 19.24 31.55
C VAL A 366 7.00 19.88 30.17
N ALA A 367 6.61 21.16 30.13
CA ALA A 367 6.53 21.92 28.88
C ALA A 367 7.88 22.05 28.16
N SER A 368 9.00 22.04 28.89
CA SER A 368 10.33 22.11 28.30
C SER A 368 10.68 20.88 27.44
N LEU A 369 10.03 19.74 27.69
CA LEU A 369 10.25 18.48 26.96
C LEU A 369 9.59 18.45 25.57
N TYR A 370 8.68 19.38 25.27
CA TYR A 370 7.88 19.33 24.04
C TYR A 370 8.74 19.38 22.78
N LYS A 371 9.80 20.20 22.80
CA LYS A 371 10.70 20.35 21.66
C LYS A 371 11.39 19.03 21.33
N ASP A 372 11.87 18.34 22.36
CA ASP A 372 12.62 17.09 22.18
C ASP A 372 11.68 15.96 21.75
N PHE A 373 10.46 15.90 22.28
CA PHE A 373 9.44 14.96 21.79
C PHE A 373 9.03 15.21 20.33
N LEU A 374 8.93 16.48 19.91
CA LEU A 374 8.62 16.81 18.51
C LEU A 374 9.77 16.48 17.55
N MET A 375 11.02 16.54 18.01
CA MET A 375 12.19 16.18 17.19
C MET A 375 12.40 14.66 17.06
N ASN A 376 11.79 13.86 17.94
CA ASN A 376 11.95 12.41 18.00
C ASN A 376 10.66 11.62 17.70
N ASN A 377 9.58 12.29 17.26
CA ASN A 377 8.29 11.68 16.89
C ASN A 377 8.22 11.27 15.42
#